data_AF-A0A6B3HX57-F1
#
_entry.id   AF-A0A6B3HX57-F1
#
_cell.length_a   1.000
_cell.length_b   1.000
_cell.length_c   1.000
_cell.angle_alpha   90.00
_cell.angle_beta   90.00
_cell.angle_gamma   90.00
#
_symmetry.space_group_name_H-M   'P 1'
#
loop_
_entity.id
_entity.type
_entity.pdbx_description
1 polymer ?
#
loop_
_entity_poly.entity_id
_entity_poly.type
_entity_poly.pdbx_seq_one_letter_code
_entity_poly.pdbx_strand_id
1 'polypeptide(L)' 'PVGPPKLAADRLAATAERTGITRFALLVEGSGDLAATEENVRRLGADVLPLLS' A
#
# COMPACT_ATOMS: atom_id res chain seq x y z
N PRO A 1 -4.42 -6.32 -7.45
CA PRO A 1 -3.10 -5.70 -7.76
C PRO A 1 -3.01 -4.27 -7.22
N VAL A 2 -1.88 -3.90 -6.61
CA VAL A 2 -1.63 -2.50 -6.23
C VAL A 2 -1.45 -1.69 -7.51
N GLY A 3 -2.19 -0.57 -7.60
CA GLY A 3 -2.12 0.35 -8.73
C GLY A 3 -0.78 1.08 -8.83
N PRO A 4 -0.71 2.23 -9.51
CA PRO A 4 0.50 3.05 -9.54
C PRO A 4 0.99 3.34 -8.10
N PRO A 5 2.28 3.08 -7.76
CA PRO A 5 2.76 3.19 -6.38
C PRO A 5 2.48 4.55 -5.74
N LYS A 6 2.66 5.63 -6.51
CA LYS A 6 2.36 7.00 -6.06
C LYS A 6 0.89 7.19 -5.67
N LEU A 7 -0.05 6.59 -6.40
CA LEU A 7 -1.47 6.69 -6.06
C LEU A 7 -1.77 6.02 -4.72
N ALA A 8 -1.11 4.91 -4.41
CA ALA A 8 -1.25 4.24 -3.12
C ALA A 8 -0.65 5.10 -1.99
N ALA A 9 0.56 5.61 -2.18
CA ALA A 9 1.25 6.47 -1.21
C ALA A 9 0.45 7.75 -0.91
N ASP A 10 -0.04 8.45 -1.94
CA ASP A 10 -0.83 9.67 -1.79
C ASP A 10 -2.12 9.42 -0.98
N ARG A 11 -2.77 8.26 -1.16
CA ARG A 11 -3.97 7.91 -0.38
C ARG A 11 -3.68 7.59 1.08
N LEU A 12 -2.57 6.91 1.36
CA LEU A 12 -2.13 6.64 2.72
C LEU A 12 -1.76 7.94 3.44
N ALA A 13 -0.99 8.83 2.78
CA ALA A 13 -0.61 10.13 3.30
C ALA A 13 -1.84 11.01 3.60
N ALA A 14 -2.78 11.12 2.65
CA ALA A 14 -4.02 11.89 2.84
C ALA A 14 -4.87 11.34 4.00
N THR A 15 -4.84 10.03 4.25
CA THR A 15 -5.53 9.44 5.41
C THR A 15 -4.82 9.80 6.71
N ALA A 16 -3.48 9.71 6.73
CA ALA A 16 -2.67 10.09 7.89
C ALA A 16 -2.87 11.56 8.27
N GLU A 17 -2.83 12.48 7.31
CA GLU A 17 -3.06 13.92 7.53
C GLU A 17 -4.43 14.21 8.13
N ARG A 18 -5.48 13.55 7.62
CA ARG A 18 -6.87 13.80 8.04
C ARG A 18 -7.23 13.17 9.38
N THR A 19 -6.56 12.09 9.77
CA THR A 19 -6.98 11.25 10.90
C THR A 19 -5.95 11.14 12.02
N GLY A 20 -4.68 11.49 11.75
CA GLY A 20 -3.56 11.27 12.66
C GLY A 20 -3.09 9.81 12.73
N ILE A 21 -3.71 8.88 11.97
CA ILE A 21 -3.31 7.47 11.93
C ILE A 21 -2.04 7.33 11.09
N THR A 22 -0.97 6.84 11.71
CA THR A 22 0.33 6.62 11.05
C THR A 22 0.74 5.15 10.96
N ARG A 23 -0.10 4.23 11.47
CA ARG A 23 0.13 2.79 11.44
C ARG A 23 -1.04 2.15 10.70
N PHE A 24 -0.74 1.47 9.61
CA PHE A 24 -1.73 0.91 8.70
C PHE A 24 -1.61 -0.62 8.69
N ALA A 25 -2.76 -1.29 8.73
CA ALA A 25 -2.88 -2.70 8.36
C ALA A 25 -3.51 -2.75 6.96
N LEU A 26 -2.88 -3.46 6.02
CA LEU A 26 -3.31 -3.53 4.63
C LEU A 26 -3.72 -4.97 4.29
N LEU A 27 -4.86 -5.12 3.62
CA LEU A 27 -5.27 -6.39 2.99
C LEU A 27 -4.75 -6.40 1.55
N VAL A 28 -4.11 -7.50 1.15
CA VAL A 28 -3.36 -7.62 -0.11
C VAL A 28 -3.84 -8.79 -0.98
N GLU A 29 -4.66 -9.67 -0.40
CA GLU A 29 -5.17 -10.92 -0.93
C GLU A 29 -6.42 -10.78 -1.81
N GLY A 30 -6.88 -9.55 -2.09
CA GLY A 30 -8.15 -9.28 -2.78
C GLY A 30 -8.28 -9.83 -4.20
N SER A 31 -7.20 -10.37 -4.79
CA SER A 31 -7.25 -11.09 -6.07
C SER A 31 -7.59 -12.58 -5.96
N GLY A 32 -7.56 -13.18 -4.76
CA GLY A 32 -7.79 -14.61 -4.55
C GLY A 32 -6.68 -15.53 -5.10
N ASP A 33 -5.57 -14.96 -5.57
CA ASP A 33 -4.42 -15.66 -6.13
C ASP A 33 -3.17 -15.41 -5.27
N LEU A 34 -2.45 -16.49 -4.95
CA LEU A 34 -1.30 -16.44 -4.06
C LEU A 34 -0.13 -15.67 -4.68
N ALA A 35 0.22 -15.97 -5.93
CA ALA A 35 1.35 -15.32 -6.60
C ALA A 35 1.12 -13.80 -6.74
N ALA A 36 -0.10 -13.40 -7.08
CA ALA A 36 -0.51 -12.00 -7.12
C ALA A 36 -0.48 -11.33 -5.73
N THR A 37 -0.76 -12.08 -4.66
CA THR A 37 -0.67 -11.58 -3.29
C THR A 37 0.78 -11.32 -2.91
N GLU A 38 1.67 -12.29 -3.13
CA GLU A 38 3.10 -12.16 -2.86
C GLU A 38 3.74 -11.00 -3.63
N GLU A 39 3.37 -10.85 -4.91
CA GLU A 39 3.83 -9.74 -5.73
C GLU A 39 3.31 -8.38 -5.22
N ASN A 40 2.06 -8.30 -4.77
CA ASN A 40 1.54 -7.07 -4.17
C ASN A 40 2.29 -6.70 -2.88
N VAL A 41 2.62 -7.67 -2.03
CA VAL A 41 3.41 -7.44 -0.81
C VAL A 41 4.80 -6.90 -1.17
N ARG A 42 5.47 -7.53 -2.14
CA ARG A 42 6.80 -7.10 -2.59
C ARG A 42 6.78 -5.68 -3.15
N ARG A 43 5.80 -5.37 -4.01
CA ARG A 43 5.63 -4.03 -4.60
C ARG A 43 5.26 -2.97 -3.57
N LEU A 44 4.45 -3.30 -2.56
CA LEU A 44 4.19 -2.37 -1.44
C LEU A 44 5.49 -2.00 -0.72
N GLY A 45 6.28 -3.01 -0.36
CA GLY A 45 7.55 -2.81 0.33
C GLY A 45 8.59 -2.04 -0.48
N ALA A 46 8.72 -2.35 -1.77
CA ALA A 46 9.75 -1.78 -2.63
C ALA A 46 9.36 -0.42 -3.23
N ASP A 47 8.09 -0.23 -3.60
CA ASP A 47 7.69 0.89 -4.44
C ASP A 47 6.81 1.92 -3.71
N VAL A 48 6.09 1.51 -2.65
CA VAL A 48 5.13 2.38 -1.96
C VAL A 48 5.68 2.89 -0.63
N LEU A 49 6.17 2.00 0.23
CA LEU A 49 6.66 2.39 1.57
C LEU A 49 7.79 3.44 1.54
N PRO A 50 8.75 3.41 0.59
CA PRO A 50 9.78 4.45 0.51
C PRO A 50 9.25 5.86 0.17
N LEU A 51 8.01 5.98 -0.31
CA LEU A 51 7.35 7.25 -0.61
C LEU A 51 6.62 7.84 0.59
N LEU A 52 6.50 7.10 1.70
CA LEU A 52 5.89 7.56 2.94
C LEU A 52 7.01 8.10 3.85
N SER A 53 6.96 9.41 4.14
CA SER A 53 7.94 10.13 4.97
C SER A 53 7.47 10.24 6.42
#